data_AF-A0A7S2XFH2-F1
#
_entry.id   AF-A0A7S2XFH2-F1
#
_cell.length_a   1.000
_cell.length_b   1.000
_cell.length_c   1.000
_cell.angle_alpha   90.00
_cell.angle_beta   90.00
_cell.angle_gamma   90.00
#
_symmetry.space_group_name_H-M   'P 1'
#
loop_
_entity.id
_entity.type
_entity.pdbx_description
1 polymer ?
#
loop_
_entity_poly.entity_id
_entity_poly.type
_entity_poly.pdbx_seq_one_letter_code
_entity_poly.pdbx_strand_id
1 'polypeptide(L)'
;MQLEGRKRWRLYPPRGPDDVLPLFSSQDLDPKELPEPMLDTVLRPGDLLYAPRGTIHQAVALPGGAPSLHLTISSGQRWTFSEYLALLLPRAVDLAAESDAAFRASLPRNFQDYMGVIHVDKAKLKKKRVSFRDMVFNLAKKLITEDYFALDGAADQMARDFIHGRVPPLMPKAVRQRLEEAKKNDRGYDQDSSSAGDGGAGQLTETMHIALVAKGCARLVMEGEAAMLYFSTANSKVFKGEEEQSLPFADHCAPALEQILDAYPRFVRVGDLDQLEKEERLIVANVLFQAGLVVAKHG
;
A
#
# COMPACT_ATOMS: atom_id res chain seq x y z
N MET A 1 -18.20 7.02 14.55
CA MET A 1 -18.28 7.98 15.68
C MET A 1 -19.50 8.85 15.49
N GLN A 2 -20.35 8.95 16.50
CA GLN A 2 -21.54 9.81 16.45
C GLN A 2 -21.13 11.25 16.82
N LEU A 3 -21.48 12.21 15.98
CA LEU A 3 -21.08 13.63 16.15
C LEU A 3 -22.21 14.47 16.71
N GLU A 4 -23.43 14.32 16.18
CA GLU A 4 -24.60 15.11 16.57
C GLU A 4 -25.86 14.26 16.57
N GLY A 5 -26.86 14.64 17.37
CA GLY A 5 -28.14 13.94 17.44
C GLY A 5 -28.04 12.51 17.93
N ARG A 6 -29.07 11.70 17.65
CA ARG A 6 -29.17 10.30 18.10
C ARG A 6 -29.65 9.38 16.98
N LYS A 7 -29.07 8.19 16.90
CA LYS A 7 -29.43 7.18 15.89
C LYS A 7 -29.49 5.80 16.54
N ARG A 8 -30.57 5.04 16.29
CA ARG A 8 -30.66 3.64 16.67
C ARG A 8 -29.95 2.79 15.62
N TRP A 9 -28.95 2.05 16.02
CA TRP A 9 -28.15 1.15 15.19
C TRP A 9 -28.49 -0.29 15.53
N ARG A 10 -28.66 -1.12 14.51
CA ARG A 10 -28.75 -2.58 14.62
C ARG A 10 -27.63 -3.22 13.83
N LEU A 11 -26.85 -4.07 14.48
CA LEU A 11 -25.80 -4.88 13.87
C LEU A 11 -26.22 -6.34 13.93
N TYR A 12 -25.89 -7.07 12.88
CA TYR A 12 -26.32 -8.45 12.66
C TYR A 12 -25.10 -9.32 12.38
N PRO A 13 -25.11 -10.59 12.80
CA PRO A 13 -24.09 -11.54 12.39
C PRO A 13 -24.13 -11.77 10.87
N PRO A 14 -23.02 -12.24 10.27
CA PRO A 14 -23.04 -12.81 8.93
C PRO A 14 -24.13 -13.88 8.80
N ARG A 15 -24.82 -13.96 7.65
CA ARG A 15 -25.91 -14.94 7.44
C ARG A 15 -25.40 -16.37 7.35
N GLY A 16 -24.12 -16.55 7.02
CA GLY A 16 -23.44 -17.82 6.95
C GLY A 16 -21.92 -17.66 6.75
N PRO A 17 -21.18 -18.77 6.62
CA PRO A 17 -19.73 -18.75 6.47
C PRO A 17 -19.22 -17.91 5.29
N ASP A 18 -19.95 -17.89 4.17
CA ASP A 18 -19.55 -17.16 2.96
C ASP A 18 -19.64 -15.63 3.12
N ASP A 19 -20.43 -15.14 4.08
CA ASP A 19 -20.56 -13.72 4.41
C ASP A 19 -19.51 -13.25 5.44
N VAL A 20 -18.67 -14.15 5.96
CA VAL A 20 -17.63 -13.80 6.93
C VAL A 20 -16.45 -13.14 6.22
N LEU A 21 -16.09 -11.92 6.67
CA LEU A 21 -14.96 -11.15 6.14
C LEU A 21 -14.98 -10.97 4.60
N PRO A 22 -16.12 -10.56 4.00
CA PRO A 22 -16.31 -10.57 2.57
C PRO A 22 -15.31 -9.62 1.88
N LEU A 23 -14.93 -9.98 0.65
CA LEU A 23 -14.02 -9.17 -0.16
C LEU A 23 -14.69 -7.94 -0.77
N PHE A 24 -16.02 -7.98 -0.94
CA PHE A 24 -16.81 -6.96 -1.59
C PHE A 24 -18.02 -6.56 -0.74
N SER A 25 -18.57 -5.38 -1.01
CA SER A 25 -19.80 -4.93 -0.37
C SER A 25 -20.98 -5.78 -0.86
N SER A 26 -21.96 -5.99 0.01
CA SER A 26 -23.23 -6.60 -0.38
C SER A 26 -24.09 -5.64 -1.20
N GLN A 27 -25.13 -6.20 -1.82
CA GLN A 27 -26.29 -5.42 -2.23
C GLN A 27 -27.12 -5.01 -1.00
N ASP A 28 -28.14 -4.20 -1.20
CA ASP A 28 -29.17 -3.97 -0.19
C ASP A 28 -29.91 -5.28 0.10
N LEU A 29 -30.12 -5.57 1.38
CA LEU A 29 -30.73 -6.81 1.85
C LEU A 29 -32.20 -6.58 2.24
N ASP A 30 -33.05 -7.59 2.03
CA ASP A 30 -34.42 -7.58 2.56
C ASP A 30 -34.38 -7.71 4.09
N PRO A 31 -34.99 -6.79 4.86
CA PRO A 31 -35.10 -6.90 6.31
C PRO A 31 -35.64 -8.24 6.83
N LYS A 32 -36.45 -8.97 6.03
CA LYS A 32 -36.98 -10.28 6.38
C LYS A 32 -35.94 -11.41 6.34
N GLU A 33 -34.84 -11.19 5.64
CA GLU A 33 -33.73 -12.15 5.53
C GLU A 33 -32.66 -11.93 6.60
N LEU A 34 -32.79 -10.86 7.40
CA LEU A 34 -31.83 -10.55 8.44
C LEU A 34 -32.02 -11.48 9.64
N PRO A 35 -30.93 -11.99 10.23
CA PRO A 35 -31.01 -12.71 11.49
C PRO A 35 -31.40 -11.78 12.64
N GLU A 36 -31.49 -12.31 13.86
CA GLU A 36 -31.64 -11.47 15.05
C GLU A 36 -30.41 -10.55 15.22
N PRO A 37 -30.60 -9.27 15.60
CA PRO A 37 -29.50 -8.35 15.79
C PRO A 37 -28.64 -8.79 16.99
N MET A 38 -27.32 -8.85 16.79
CA MET A 38 -26.36 -9.07 17.87
C MET A 38 -26.19 -7.82 18.75
N LEU A 39 -26.51 -6.65 18.22
CA LEU A 39 -26.49 -5.38 18.94
C LEU A 39 -27.61 -4.50 18.41
N ASP A 40 -28.42 -3.96 19.32
CA ASP A 40 -29.42 -2.92 19.04
C ASP A 40 -29.25 -1.82 20.09
N THR A 41 -28.75 -0.65 19.68
CA THR A 41 -28.39 0.43 20.60
C THR A 41 -28.64 1.81 19.99
N VAL A 42 -28.75 2.83 20.83
CA VAL A 42 -28.88 4.23 20.41
C VAL A 42 -27.57 4.95 20.69
N LEU A 43 -26.87 5.35 19.63
CA LEU A 43 -25.67 6.16 19.74
C LEU A 43 -26.02 7.64 19.97
N ARG A 44 -25.19 8.29 20.78
CA ARG A 44 -25.24 9.71 21.16
C ARG A 44 -23.90 10.38 20.84
N PRO A 45 -23.82 11.72 20.78
CA PRO A 45 -22.57 12.42 20.48
C PRO A 45 -21.44 11.97 21.41
N GLY A 46 -20.29 11.60 20.82
CA GLY A 46 -19.15 11.03 21.53
C GLY A 46 -19.08 9.51 21.53
N ASP A 47 -20.17 8.80 21.23
CA ASP A 47 -20.16 7.33 21.17
C ASP A 47 -19.41 6.82 19.93
N LEU A 48 -18.71 5.69 20.12
CA LEU A 48 -18.01 4.97 19.06
C LEU A 48 -18.63 3.58 18.89
N LEU A 49 -18.88 3.21 17.63
CA LEU A 49 -19.31 1.88 17.23
C LEU A 49 -18.30 1.35 16.20
N TYR A 50 -17.77 0.16 16.46
CA TYR A 50 -16.90 -0.57 15.55
C TYR A 50 -17.62 -1.80 14.99
N ALA A 51 -17.51 -2.00 13.69
CA ALA A 51 -18.11 -3.13 12.98
C ALA A 51 -17.07 -3.70 12.00
N PRO A 52 -16.58 -4.94 12.19
CA PRO A 52 -15.74 -5.61 11.22
C PRO A 52 -16.44 -5.74 9.85
N ARG A 53 -15.67 -5.79 8.75
CA ARG A 53 -16.24 -6.05 7.42
C ARG A 53 -17.05 -7.35 7.42
N GLY A 54 -18.23 -7.34 6.80
CA GLY A 54 -19.20 -8.44 6.83
C GLY A 54 -20.27 -8.31 7.92
N THR A 55 -20.11 -7.37 8.86
CA THR A 55 -21.19 -7.06 9.82
C THR A 55 -22.30 -6.30 9.09
N ILE A 56 -23.42 -6.98 8.86
CA ILE A 56 -24.62 -6.33 8.33
C ILE A 56 -25.11 -5.32 9.36
N HIS A 57 -25.49 -4.11 8.92
CA HIS A 57 -25.94 -3.08 9.83
C HIS A 57 -26.97 -2.17 9.18
N GLN A 58 -27.87 -1.63 10.00
CA GLN A 58 -28.80 -0.58 9.62
C GLN A 58 -28.90 0.45 10.74
N ALA A 59 -29.25 1.68 10.37
CA ALA A 59 -29.37 2.77 11.34
C ALA A 59 -30.52 3.70 11.00
N VAL A 60 -31.36 4.01 11.98
CA VAL A 60 -32.52 4.90 11.84
C VAL A 60 -32.43 6.04 12.86
N ALA A 61 -32.71 7.27 12.40
CA ALA A 61 -32.85 8.40 13.32
C ALA A 61 -34.06 8.18 14.24
N LEU A 62 -34.01 8.70 15.46
CA LEU A 62 -35.14 8.53 16.39
C LEU A 62 -36.36 9.32 15.90
N PRO A 63 -37.58 8.73 15.90
CA PRO A 63 -38.80 9.45 15.53
C PRO A 63 -39.00 10.71 16.38
N GLY A 64 -39.31 11.83 15.75
CA GLY A 64 -39.48 13.13 16.42
C GLY A 64 -38.19 13.71 17.02
N GLY A 65 -37.03 13.11 16.76
CA GLY A 65 -35.73 13.57 17.23
C GLY A 65 -35.07 14.60 16.32
N ALA A 66 -34.02 15.24 16.83
CA ALA A 66 -33.13 16.09 16.04
C ALA A 66 -32.40 15.29 14.94
N PRO A 67 -31.93 15.96 13.86
CA PRO A 67 -31.06 15.34 12.86
C PRO A 67 -29.86 14.63 13.49
N SER A 68 -29.40 13.54 12.87
CA SER A 68 -28.27 12.73 13.34
C SER A 68 -27.11 12.80 12.35
N LEU A 69 -25.92 13.18 12.84
CA LEU A 69 -24.67 13.21 12.08
C LEU A 69 -23.67 12.22 12.67
N HIS A 70 -23.03 11.42 11.82
CA HIS A 70 -21.94 10.53 12.21
C HIS A 70 -20.82 10.56 11.17
N LEU A 71 -19.60 10.26 11.62
CA LEU A 71 -18.44 10.01 10.77
C LEU A 71 -18.08 8.53 10.84
N THR A 72 -18.05 7.87 9.68
CA THR A 72 -17.56 6.50 9.53
C THR A 72 -16.12 6.56 9.04
N ILE A 73 -15.21 5.97 9.80
CA ILE A 73 -13.82 5.80 9.41
C ILE A 73 -13.67 4.33 9.01
N SER A 74 -13.37 4.08 7.74
CA SER A 74 -13.14 2.74 7.20
C SER A 74 -11.65 2.52 6.92
N SER A 75 -11.21 1.28 7.06
CA SER A 75 -9.85 0.84 6.76
C SER A 75 -9.83 -0.66 6.46
N GLY A 76 -8.71 -1.14 5.91
CA GLY A 76 -8.51 -2.56 5.61
C GLY A 76 -9.23 -3.07 4.37
N GLN A 77 -9.60 -2.18 3.43
CA GLN A 77 -10.11 -2.59 2.13
C GLN A 77 -9.02 -3.35 1.38
N ARG A 78 -9.32 -4.60 0.98
CA ARG A 78 -8.39 -5.49 0.26
C ARG A 78 -7.00 -5.62 0.93
N TRP A 79 -6.94 -5.50 2.26
CA TRP A 79 -5.74 -5.76 3.04
C TRP A 79 -5.80 -7.18 3.62
N THR A 80 -5.66 -8.18 2.75
CA THR A 80 -5.89 -9.60 3.08
C THR A 80 -4.76 -10.51 2.57
N PHE A 81 -4.66 -11.72 3.13
CA PHE A 81 -3.70 -12.72 2.65
C PHE A 81 -3.94 -13.13 1.20
N SER A 82 -5.17 -13.08 0.69
CA SER A 82 -5.44 -13.38 -0.72
C SER A 82 -4.77 -12.37 -1.66
N GLU A 83 -4.76 -11.09 -1.29
CA GLU A 83 -4.13 -10.02 -2.07
C GLU A 83 -2.61 -10.10 -1.97
N TYR A 84 -2.08 -10.39 -0.77
CA TYR A 84 -0.65 -10.66 -0.59
C TYR A 84 -0.17 -11.86 -1.43
N LEU A 85 -0.91 -12.98 -1.41
CA LEU A 85 -0.58 -14.17 -2.21
C LEU A 85 -0.71 -13.90 -3.72
N ALA A 86 -1.63 -13.03 -4.14
CA ALA A 86 -1.78 -12.65 -5.54
C ALA A 86 -0.57 -11.86 -6.07
N LEU A 87 0.16 -11.15 -5.20
CA LEU A 87 1.44 -10.50 -5.53
C LEU A 87 2.62 -11.48 -5.41
N LEU A 88 2.62 -12.33 -4.38
CA LEU A 88 3.73 -13.24 -4.09
C LEU A 88 3.87 -14.36 -5.13
N LEU A 89 2.77 -15.06 -5.44
CA LEU A 89 2.82 -16.31 -6.21
C LEU A 89 3.31 -16.12 -7.65
N PRO A 90 2.89 -15.09 -8.41
CA PRO A 90 3.43 -14.86 -9.75
C PRO A 90 4.94 -14.64 -9.72
N ARG A 91 5.45 -13.81 -8.80
CA ARG A 91 6.90 -13.56 -8.71
C ARG A 91 7.68 -14.80 -8.30
N ALA A 92 7.14 -15.63 -7.40
CA ALA A 92 7.76 -16.90 -7.04
C ALA A 92 7.87 -17.84 -8.25
N VAL A 93 6.85 -17.88 -9.11
CA VAL A 93 6.88 -18.69 -10.34
C VAL A 93 7.95 -18.16 -11.31
N ASP A 94 8.08 -16.84 -11.46
CA ASP A 94 9.12 -16.23 -12.30
C ASP A 94 10.52 -16.58 -11.81
N LEU A 95 10.79 -16.42 -10.51
CA LEU A 95 12.08 -16.76 -9.88
C LEU A 95 12.43 -18.25 -10.03
N ALA A 96 11.45 -19.13 -9.85
CA ALA A 96 11.62 -20.56 -10.08
C ALA A 96 11.91 -20.86 -11.56
N ALA A 97 11.25 -20.17 -12.48
CA ALA A 97 11.50 -20.30 -13.92
C ALA A 97 12.85 -19.73 -14.35
N GLU A 98 13.44 -18.77 -13.64
CA GLU A 98 14.79 -18.25 -13.91
C GLU A 98 15.86 -19.30 -13.55
N SER A 99 15.69 -20.00 -12.44
CA SER A 99 16.72 -20.83 -11.82
C SER A 99 16.56 -22.35 -12.04
N ASP A 100 15.35 -22.84 -12.33
CA ASP A 100 15.06 -24.27 -12.43
C ASP A 100 14.38 -24.65 -13.76
N ALA A 101 15.04 -25.54 -14.50
CA ALA A 101 14.55 -26.03 -15.79
C ALA A 101 13.24 -26.82 -15.68
N ALA A 102 12.90 -27.38 -14.51
CA ALA A 102 11.64 -28.10 -14.31
C ALA A 102 10.42 -27.19 -14.48
N PHE A 103 10.50 -25.92 -14.06
CA PHE A 103 9.44 -24.92 -14.25
C PHE A 103 9.38 -24.40 -15.69
N ARG A 104 10.47 -24.51 -16.45
CA ARG A 104 10.54 -24.18 -17.88
C ARG A 104 10.15 -25.35 -18.80
N ALA A 105 9.96 -26.54 -18.27
CA ALA A 105 9.68 -27.73 -19.06
C ALA A 105 8.31 -27.62 -19.77
N SER A 106 8.26 -28.06 -21.03
CA SER A 106 7.03 -28.07 -21.82
C SER A 106 5.95 -28.95 -21.19
N LEU A 107 4.71 -28.47 -21.23
CA LEU A 107 3.54 -29.29 -20.89
C LEU A 107 3.43 -30.51 -21.83
N PRO A 108 2.82 -31.63 -21.38
CA PRO A 108 2.50 -32.76 -22.25
C PRO A 108 1.63 -32.30 -23.43
N ARG A 109 2.07 -32.57 -24.66
CA ARG A 109 1.41 -32.09 -25.90
C ARG A 109 -0.10 -32.35 -25.99
N ASN A 110 -0.57 -33.44 -25.38
CA ASN A 110 -1.96 -33.87 -25.40
C ASN A 110 -2.71 -33.60 -24.09
N PHE A 111 -2.20 -32.71 -23.21
CA PHE A 111 -2.84 -32.46 -21.92
C PHE A 111 -4.30 -31.99 -22.05
N GLN A 112 -4.63 -31.28 -23.12
CA GLN A 112 -5.98 -30.81 -23.42
C GLN A 112 -6.97 -31.96 -23.71
N ASP A 113 -6.51 -33.15 -24.10
CA ASP A 113 -7.38 -34.31 -24.35
C ASP A 113 -7.92 -34.95 -23.06
N TYR A 114 -7.33 -34.59 -21.91
CA TYR A 114 -7.69 -35.17 -20.61
C TYR A 114 -7.82 -34.16 -19.46
N MET A 115 -7.32 -32.93 -19.60
CA MET A 115 -7.51 -31.83 -18.66
C MET A 115 -8.57 -30.84 -19.18
N GLY A 116 -9.22 -30.10 -18.28
CA GLY A 116 -10.33 -29.18 -18.62
C GLY A 116 -11.70 -29.70 -18.21
N VAL A 117 -12.69 -28.79 -18.19
CA VAL A 117 -14.05 -29.02 -17.65
C VAL A 117 -14.75 -30.17 -18.34
N ILE A 118 -14.64 -30.26 -19.67
CA ILE A 118 -15.28 -31.32 -20.48
C ILE A 118 -14.72 -32.73 -20.24
N HIS A 119 -13.66 -32.88 -19.43
CA HIS A 119 -12.99 -34.15 -19.13
C HIS A 119 -13.09 -34.58 -17.66
N VAL A 120 -13.73 -33.79 -16.79
CA VAL A 120 -13.76 -34.01 -15.32
C VAL A 120 -14.32 -35.39 -14.95
N ASP A 121 -15.49 -35.75 -15.51
CA ASP A 121 -16.22 -36.96 -15.11
C ASP A 121 -15.91 -38.19 -15.98
N LYS A 122 -14.99 -38.06 -16.94
CA LYS A 122 -14.64 -39.16 -17.85
C LYS A 122 -13.76 -40.19 -17.15
N ALA A 123 -14.36 -41.26 -16.64
CA ALA A 123 -13.68 -42.35 -15.93
C ALA A 123 -12.42 -42.87 -16.67
N LYS A 124 -12.49 -43.01 -18.00
CA LYS A 124 -11.37 -43.46 -18.85
C LYS A 124 -10.13 -42.56 -18.80
N LEU A 125 -10.28 -41.30 -18.38
CA LEU A 125 -9.21 -40.29 -18.32
C LEU A 125 -8.64 -40.12 -16.89
N LYS A 126 -9.26 -40.73 -15.87
CA LYS A 126 -8.91 -40.56 -14.45
C LYS A 126 -7.42 -40.77 -14.20
N LYS A 127 -6.82 -41.84 -14.75
CA LYS A 127 -5.39 -42.13 -14.57
C LYS A 127 -4.48 -41.03 -15.12
N LYS A 128 -4.75 -40.53 -16.33
CA LYS A 128 -3.96 -39.45 -16.95
C LYS A 128 -4.10 -38.13 -16.17
N ARG A 129 -5.31 -37.84 -15.69
CA ARG A 129 -5.59 -36.65 -14.87
C ARG A 129 -4.87 -36.67 -13.53
N VAL A 130 -4.88 -37.82 -12.84
CA VAL A 130 -4.12 -38.00 -11.58
C VAL A 130 -2.63 -37.80 -11.83
N SER A 131 -2.08 -38.42 -12.88
CA SER A 131 -0.67 -38.27 -13.21
C SER A 131 -0.26 -36.82 -13.50
N PHE A 132 -1.09 -36.06 -14.23
CA PHE A 132 -0.85 -34.63 -14.47
C PHE A 132 -0.97 -33.81 -13.18
N ARG A 133 -2.00 -34.08 -12.36
CA ARG A 133 -2.17 -33.42 -11.06
C ARG A 133 -0.93 -33.62 -10.18
N ASP A 134 -0.41 -34.84 -10.11
CA ASP A 134 0.75 -35.14 -9.27
C ASP A 134 2.01 -34.42 -9.79
N MET A 135 2.17 -34.27 -11.11
CA MET A 135 3.22 -33.44 -11.71
C MET A 135 3.12 -31.97 -11.26
N VAL A 136 1.93 -31.36 -11.36
CA VAL A 136 1.69 -29.98 -10.93
C VAL A 136 1.88 -29.84 -9.41
N PHE A 137 1.42 -30.80 -8.61
CA PHE A 137 1.56 -30.77 -7.16
C PHE A 137 3.01 -30.90 -6.72
N ASN A 138 3.82 -31.68 -7.43
CA ASN A 138 5.26 -31.75 -7.17
C ASN A 138 5.95 -30.43 -7.48
N LEU A 139 5.60 -29.75 -8.58
CA LEU A 139 6.12 -28.41 -8.89
C LEU A 139 5.64 -27.37 -7.86
N ALA A 140 4.36 -27.40 -7.47
CA ALA A 140 3.83 -26.50 -6.44
C ALA A 140 4.50 -26.74 -5.07
N LYS A 141 4.76 -28.00 -4.71
CA LYS A 141 5.53 -28.34 -3.50
C LYS A 141 6.93 -27.78 -3.61
N LYS A 142 7.61 -28.01 -4.75
CA LYS A 142 8.95 -27.49 -5.02
C LYS A 142 8.98 -25.97 -4.87
N LEU A 143 7.99 -25.27 -5.43
CA LEU A 143 7.82 -23.83 -5.34
C LEU A 143 7.77 -23.30 -3.90
N ILE A 144 7.13 -24.05 -2.99
CA ILE A 144 6.95 -23.68 -1.58
C ILE A 144 8.16 -24.09 -0.73
N THR A 145 8.81 -25.21 -1.07
CA THR A 145 9.92 -25.76 -0.26
C THR A 145 11.28 -25.18 -0.62
N GLU A 146 11.42 -24.71 -1.85
CA GLU A 146 12.62 -24.01 -2.31
C GLU A 146 12.39 -22.51 -2.13
N ASP A 147 13.47 -21.76 -1.89
CA ASP A 147 13.45 -20.36 -1.46
C ASP A 147 13.10 -19.39 -2.61
N TYR A 148 11.99 -19.65 -3.30
CA TYR A 148 11.46 -18.80 -4.38
C TYR A 148 10.46 -17.76 -3.88
N PHE A 149 10.04 -17.85 -2.61
CA PHE A 149 9.05 -16.96 -2.02
C PHE A 149 9.72 -15.65 -1.59
N ALA A 150 9.75 -14.67 -2.49
CA ALA A 150 10.16 -13.30 -2.19
C ALA A 150 9.11 -12.57 -1.32
N LEU A 151 9.01 -12.97 -0.05
CA LEU A 151 8.02 -12.47 0.90
C LEU A 151 8.10 -10.93 1.04
N ASP A 152 9.30 -10.41 1.24
CA ASP A 152 9.51 -8.98 1.43
C ASP A 152 9.11 -8.18 0.18
N GLY A 153 9.39 -8.70 -1.01
CA GLY A 153 8.97 -8.08 -2.27
C GLY A 153 7.46 -7.94 -2.39
N ALA A 154 6.68 -8.95 -1.99
CA ALA A 154 5.22 -8.86 -1.97
C ALA A 154 4.72 -7.84 -0.92
N ALA A 155 5.35 -7.81 0.26
CA ALA A 155 5.05 -6.83 1.29
C ALA A 155 5.34 -5.40 0.82
N ASP A 156 6.44 -5.20 0.09
CA ASP A 156 6.83 -3.91 -0.48
C ASP A 156 5.84 -3.43 -1.54
N GLN A 157 5.37 -4.30 -2.42
CA GLN A 157 4.36 -3.92 -3.41
C GLN A 157 3.02 -3.55 -2.76
N MET A 158 2.60 -4.25 -1.69
CA MET A 158 1.45 -3.84 -0.89
C MET A 158 1.68 -2.49 -0.19
N ALA A 159 2.87 -2.29 0.37
CA ALA A 159 3.23 -1.06 1.05
C ALA A 159 3.27 0.13 0.07
N ARG A 160 3.81 -0.06 -1.14
CA ARG A 160 3.82 0.92 -2.25
C ARG A 160 2.40 1.38 -2.58
N ASP A 161 1.47 0.46 -2.81
CA ASP A 161 0.06 0.79 -3.08
C ASP A 161 -0.56 1.58 -1.92
N PHE A 162 -0.22 1.22 -0.68
CA PHE A 162 -0.60 1.96 0.51
C PHE A 162 0.02 3.36 0.57
N ILE A 163 1.28 3.55 0.15
CA ILE A 163 1.88 4.89 0.03
C ILE A 163 1.07 5.75 -0.95
N HIS A 164 0.75 5.21 -2.13
CA HIS A 164 0.02 5.93 -3.17
C HIS A 164 -1.40 6.31 -2.74
N GLY A 165 -2.10 5.42 -2.03
CA GLY A 165 -3.48 5.63 -1.57
C GLY A 165 -3.63 6.56 -0.36
N ARG A 166 -2.53 6.93 0.32
CA ARG A 166 -2.60 7.76 1.53
C ARG A 166 -2.77 9.24 1.24
N VAL A 167 -3.45 9.92 2.17
CA VAL A 167 -3.43 11.38 2.23
C VAL A 167 -2.02 11.89 2.58
N PRO A 168 -1.61 13.07 2.09
CA PRO A 168 -0.33 13.64 2.44
C PRO A 168 -0.22 13.83 3.96
N PRO A 169 0.95 13.58 4.56
CA PRO A 169 1.13 13.74 5.99
C PRO A 169 0.93 15.19 6.42
N LEU A 170 0.62 15.39 7.71
CA LEU A 170 0.69 16.71 8.31
C LEU A 170 2.16 17.12 8.38
N MET A 171 2.53 18.13 7.59
CA MET A 171 3.90 18.63 7.48
C MET A 171 4.03 20.03 8.07
N PRO A 172 5.24 20.43 8.52
CA PRO A 172 5.51 21.81 8.89
C PRO A 172 5.17 22.80 7.77
N LYS A 173 4.68 24.00 8.14
CA LYS A 173 4.26 25.02 7.17
C LYS A 173 5.33 25.36 6.13
N ALA A 174 6.59 25.45 6.55
CA ALA A 174 7.73 25.74 5.67
C ALA A 174 7.91 24.67 4.58
N VAL A 175 7.77 23.39 4.91
CA VAL A 175 7.85 22.29 3.92
C VAL A 175 6.71 22.41 2.92
N ARG A 176 5.51 22.67 3.41
CA ARG A 176 4.32 22.80 2.57
C ARG A 176 4.41 23.99 1.60
N GLN A 177 4.84 25.16 2.09
CA GLN A 177 5.02 26.36 1.27
C GLN A 177 6.01 26.11 0.14
N ARG A 178 7.17 25.51 0.44
CA ARG A 178 8.17 25.12 -0.56
C ARG A 178 7.62 24.17 -1.63
N LEU A 179 6.84 23.17 -1.24
CA LEU A 179 6.22 22.24 -2.21
C LEU A 179 5.17 22.95 -3.08
N GLU A 180 4.38 23.87 -2.50
CA GLU A 180 3.41 24.67 -3.24
C GLU A 180 4.08 25.64 -4.23
N GLU A 181 5.23 26.22 -3.86
CA GLU A 181 6.06 27.07 -4.75
C GLU A 181 6.68 26.26 -5.89
N ALA A 182 7.25 25.08 -5.61
CA ALA A 182 7.80 24.19 -6.63
C ALA A 182 6.75 23.79 -7.68
N LYS A 183 5.52 23.46 -7.25
CA LYS A 183 4.41 23.12 -8.16
C LYS A 183 3.96 24.29 -9.04
N LYS A 184 4.14 25.54 -8.61
CA LYS A 184 3.83 26.71 -9.45
C LYS A 184 4.86 26.90 -10.56
N ASN A 185 6.14 26.69 -10.23
CA ASN A 185 7.23 26.84 -11.20
C ASN A 185 7.20 25.77 -12.30
N ASP A 186 6.73 24.56 -11.98
CA ASP A 186 6.62 23.43 -12.92
C ASP A 186 5.43 23.56 -13.90
N ARG A 187 4.41 24.37 -13.57
CA ARG A 187 3.19 24.54 -14.39
C ARG A 187 3.24 25.68 -15.42
N GLY A 188 4.44 26.14 -15.77
CA GLY A 188 4.66 27.12 -16.84
C GLY A 188 4.89 28.54 -16.35
N TYR A 189 6.16 28.96 -16.38
CA TYR A 189 6.53 30.36 -16.45
C TYR A 189 6.87 30.67 -17.91
N ASP A 190 6.18 31.66 -18.49
CA ASP A 190 6.48 32.21 -19.81
C ASP A 190 7.98 32.57 -19.90
N GLN A 191 8.61 32.16 -20.99
CA GLN A 191 9.93 32.63 -21.41
C GLN A 191 9.83 34.12 -21.78
N ASP A 192 9.86 35.02 -20.80
CA ASP A 192 10.35 36.39 -20.97
C ASP A 192 10.33 37.15 -19.64
N SER A 193 11.24 36.80 -18.75
CA SER A 193 11.81 37.80 -17.83
C SER A 193 13.13 37.29 -17.27
N SER A 194 14.22 37.87 -17.76
CA SER A 194 15.50 37.90 -17.07
C SER A 194 15.33 38.64 -15.74
N SER A 195 15.00 37.92 -14.69
CA SER A 195 15.14 38.39 -13.32
C SER A 195 15.73 37.25 -12.50
N ALA A 196 16.98 37.45 -12.10
CA ALA A 196 17.65 36.67 -11.09
C ALA A 196 16.78 36.61 -9.83
N GLY A 197 16.05 35.50 -9.68
CA GLY A 197 15.35 35.12 -8.46
C GLY A 197 16.24 34.18 -7.68
N ASP A 198 17.07 34.74 -6.81
CA ASP A 198 17.69 34.04 -5.69
C ASP A 198 16.58 33.53 -4.75
N GLY A 199 16.10 32.31 -5.01
CA GLY A 199 15.09 31.60 -4.24
C GLY A 199 15.73 30.45 -3.47
N GLY A 200 16.67 30.78 -2.58
CA GLY A 200 17.48 29.82 -1.83
C GLY A 200 16.68 28.85 -0.95
N ALA A 201 16.41 27.67 -1.49
CA ALA A 201 16.52 26.46 -0.68
C ALA A 201 18.02 26.18 -0.55
N GLY A 202 18.64 26.69 0.53
CA GLY A 202 20.08 26.55 0.75
C GLY A 202 20.51 25.08 0.57
N GLN A 203 21.51 24.87 -0.29
CA GLN A 203 22.07 23.55 -0.54
C GLN A 203 22.53 22.95 0.79
N LEU A 204 22.09 21.72 1.08
CA LEU A 204 22.45 21.08 2.33
C LEU A 204 23.96 20.86 2.39
N THR A 205 24.52 20.94 3.60
CA THR A 205 25.94 20.68 3.87
C THR A 205 26.11 19.46 4.77
N GLU A 206 27.31 18.90 4.84
CA GLU A 206 27.62 17.72 5.68
C GLU A 206 27.43 17.94 7.20
N THR A 207 27.38 19.20 7.65
CA THR A 207 27.15 19.55 9.05
C THR A 207 25.68 19.67 9.41
N MET A 208 24.81 19.75 8.40
CA MET A 208 23.37 19.78 8.61
C MET A 208 22.84 18.42 9.03
N HIS A 209 21.73 18.47 9.73
CA HIS A 209 21.01 17.32 10.24
C HIS A 209 19.66 17.25 9.55
N ILE A 210 19.28 16.08 9.04
CA ILE A 210 18.01 15.81 8.35
C ILE A 210 17.17 14.79 9.09
N ALA A 211 15.84 14.92 9.01
CA ALA A 211 14.89 13.94 9.52
C ALA A 211 13.67 13.87 8.60
N LEU A 212 13.03 12.70 8.48
CA LEU A 212 11.77 12.59 7.75
C LEU A 212 10.73 13.56 8.30
N VAL A 213 9.89 14.10 7.42
CA VAL A 213 8.80 15.02 7.80
C VAL A 213 7.73 14.34 8.66
N ALA A 214 7.48 13.05 8.45
CA ALA A 214 6.49 12.27 9.18
C ALA A 214 6.81 10.77 9.14
N LYS A 215 6.35 10.05 10.16
CA LYS A 215 6.51 8.59 10.21
C LYS A 215 5.82 7.94 9.02
N GLY A 216 6.56 7.06 8.34
CA GLY A 216 6.02 6.26 7.24
C GLY A 216 5.61 7.07 6.02
N CYS A 217 6.07 8.32 5.84
CA CYS A 217 5.72 9.10 4.65
C CYS A 217 6.36 8.57 3.35
N ALA A 218 7.35 7.67 3.47
CA ALA A 218 8.05 7.02 2.38
C ALA A 218 8.22 5.50 2.61
N ARG A 219 8.45 4.75 1.53
CA ARG A 219 8.76 3.32 1.49
C ARG A 219 9.89 3.08 0.49
N LEU A 220 10.94 2.40 0.93
CA LEU A 220 11.99 1.90 0.04
C LEU A 220 11.54 0.56 -0.55
N VAL A 221 11.75 0.37 -1.85
CA VAL A 221 11.46 -0.86 -2.59
C VAL A 221 12.60 -1.10 -3.58
N MET A 222 13.11 -2.34 -3.63
CA MET A 222 14.11 -2.72 -4.63
C MET A 222 13.42 -3.18 -5.91
N GLU A 223 13.77 -2.53 -7.03
CA GLU A 223 13.26 -2.87 -8.36
C GLU A 223 14.45 -3.11 -9.32
N GLY A 224 14.86 -4.37 -9.47
CA GLY A 224 16.08 -4.71 -10.22
C GLY A 224 17.32 -4.17 -9.51
N GLU A 225 18.09 -3.33 -10.21
CA GLU A 225 19.31 -2.67 -9.70
C GLU A 225 19.03 -1.25 -9.16
N ALA A 226 17.75 -0.86 -9.01
CA ALA A 226 17.36 0.44 -8.51
C ALA A 226 16.73 0.36 -7.12
N ALA A 227 17.15 1.27 -6.24
CA ALA A 227 16.52 1.56 -4.96
C ALA A 227 15.45 2.63 -5.17
N MET A 228 14.17 2.21 -5.21
CA MET A 228 13.03 3.10 -5.45
C MET A 228 12.44 3.59 -4.13
N LEU A 229 12.45 4.90 -3.91
CA LEU A 229 11.81 5.51 -2.74
C LEU A 229 10.44 6.08 -3.12
N TYR A 230 9.37 5.35 -2.81
CA TYR A 230 7.99 5.78 -2.97
C TYR A 230 7.56 6.67 -1.82
N PHE A 231 6.78 7.73 -2.08
CA PHE A 231 6.41 8.68 -1.02
C PHE A 231 5.04 9.33 -1.18
N SER A 232 4.55 9.92 -0.09
CA SER A 232 3.18 10.46 0.03
C SER A 232 3.11 11.97 0.29
N THR A 233 4.24 12.66 0.44
CA THR A 233 4.27 14.11 0.72
C THR A 233 3.67 14.96 -0.40
N ALA A 234 3.75 14.47 -1.64
CA ALA A 234 3.19 15.13 -2.81
C ALA A 234 1.77 14.66 -3.19
N ASN A 235 1.20 13.67 -2.48
CA ASN A 235 -0.15 13.17 -2.73
C ASN A 235 -1.21 14.27 -2.54
N SER A 236 -2.36 14.12 -3.21
CA SER A 236 -3.52 14.96 -2.96
C SER A 236 -4.38 14.41 -1.81
N LYS A 237 -5.33 15.23 -1.35
CA LYS A 237 -6.37 14.78 -0.40
C LYS A 237 -7.46 13.93 -1.07
N VAL A 238 -7.45 13.86 -2.39
CA VAL A 238 -8.35 12.99 -3.17
C VAL A 238 -7.65 11.64 -3.34
N PHE A 239 -8.37 10.55 -3.08
CA PHE A 239 -7.80 9.20 -3.16
C PHE A 239 -7.18 8.97 -4.54
N LYS A 240 -5.86 8.70 -4.57
CA LYS A 240 -5.07 8.51 -5.79
C LYS A 240 -5.31 9.59 -6.86
N GLY A 241 -5.55 10.84 -6.43
CA GLY A 241 -5.79 11.95 -7.34
C GLY A 241 -4.54 12.47 -8.06
N GLU A 242 -3.35 12.06 -7.61
CA GLU A 242 -2.07 12.31 -8.27
C GLU A 242 -1.48 10.95 -8.70
N GLU A 243 -0.61 10.96 -9.70
CA GLU A 243 0.18 9.78 -10.06
C GLU A 243 1.09 9.35 -8.89
N GLU A 244 1.50 8.09 -8.92
CA GLU A 244 2.39 7.56 -7.90
C GLU A 244 3.75 8.27 -7.93
N GLN A 245 4.22 8.68 -6.75
CA GLN A 245 5.42 9.50 -6.61
C GLN A 245 6.58 8.63 -6.13
N SER A 246 7.69 8.67 -6.86
CA SER A 246 8.90 7.91 -6.54
C SER A 246 10.18 8.67 -6.88
N LEU A 247 11.26 8.32 -6.20
CA LEU A 247 12.61 8.81 -6.48
C LEU A 247 13.52 7.59 -6.72
N PRO A 248 14.13 7.46 -7.91
CA PRO A 248 15.09 6.40 -8.17
C PRO A 248 16.46 6.75 -7.60
N PHE A 249 17.09 5.77 -6.96
CA PHE A 249 18.49 5.81 -6.54
C PHE A 249 19.21 4.55 -7.02
N ALA A 250 20.54 4.61 -7.08
CA ALA A 250 21.35 3.40 -7.27
C ALA A 250 21.20 2.48 -6.04
N ASP A 251 21.33 1.17 -6.25
CA ASP A 251 21.19 0.16 -5.20
C ASP A 251 22.10 0.39 -3.98
N HIS A 252 23.33 0.86 -4.20
CA HIS A 252 24.29 1.16 -3.13
C HIS A 252 23.87 2.32 -2.23
N CYS A 253 22.87 3.13 -2.64
CA CYS A 253 22.30 4.17 -1.80
C CYS A 253 21.30 3.64 -0.77
N ALA A 254 20.85 2.38 -0.89
CA ALA A 254 19.82 1.80 -0.01
C ALA A 254 20.17 1.89 1.49
N PRO A 255 21.40 1.58 1.96
CA PRO A 255 21.75 1.66 3.39
C PRO A 255 21.57 3.07 3.98
N ALA A 256 21.93 4.12 3.24
CA ALA A 256 21.72 5.50 3.67
C ALA A 256 20.23 5.87 3.74
N LEU A 257 19.43 5.38 2.79
CA LEU A 257 17.97 5.59 2.80
C LEU A 257 17.33 4.87 3.99
N GLU A 258 17.70 3.61 4.25
CA GLU A 258 17.27 2.82 5.41
C GLU A 258 17.61 3.53 6.72
N GLN A 259 18.85 4.01 6.87
CA GLN A 259 19.30 4.76 8.03
C GLN A 259 18.41 5.99 8.30
N ILE A 260 18.02 6.74 7.26
CA ILE A 260 17.13 7.90 7.38
C ILE A 260 15.70 7.46 7.76
N LEU A 261 15.18 6.41 7.13
CA LEU A 261 13.83 5.89 7.38
C LEU A 261 13.68 5.38 8.82
N ASP A 262 14.67 4.65 9.32
CA ASP A 262 14.68 4.03 10.65
C ASP A 262 15.01 5.03 11.76
N ALA A 263 15.72 6.12 11.45
CA ALA A 263 16.08 7.11 12.45
C ALA A 263 14.88 7.92 12.95
N TYR A 264 13.79 8.06 12.17
CA TYR A 264 12.67 8.93 12.53
C TYR A 264 12.09 8.60 13.93
N PRO A 265 11.86 9.62 14.80
CA PRO A 265 11.89 11.06 14.53
C PRO A 265 13.24 11.75 14.77
N ARG A 266 14.31 10.98 14.98
CA ARG A 266 15.66 11.53 15.21
C ARG A 266 16.22 12.09 13.92
N PHE A 267 17.08 13.09 14.07
CA PHE A 267 17.84 13.63 12.97
C PHE A 267 19.12 12.84 12.77
N VAL A 268 19.47 12.61 11.50
CA VAL A 268 20.74 12.02 11.06
C VAL A 268 21.57 13.14 10.44
N ARG A 269 22.86 13.19 10.78
CA ARG A 269 23.77 14.14 10.17
C ARG A 269 24.07 13.73 8.72
N VAL A 270 24.04 14.67 7.79
CA VAL A 270 24.27 14.39 6.36
C VAL A 270 25.66 13.79 6.13
N GLY A 271 26.68 14.27 6.85
CA GLY A 271 28.03 13.72 6.79
C GLY A 271 28.18 12.30 7.32
N ASP A 272 27.21 11.77 8.05
CA ASP A 272 27.24 10.44 8.69
C ASP A 272 26.34 9.44 7.97
N LEU A 273 25.92 9.74 6.73
CA LEU A 273 25.12 8.83 5.90
C LEU A 273 25.95 7.63 5.46
N ASP A 274 25.42 6.44 5.78
CA ASP A 274 26.14 5.17 5.65
C ASP A 274 26.49 4.82 4.20
N GLN A 275 27.70 4.29 3.99
CA GLN A 275 28.16 3.68 2.74
C GLN A 275 28.11 4.56 1.48
N LEU A 276 28.04 5.88 1.64
CA LEU A 276 28.07 6.83 0.54
C LEU A 276 29.35 7.65 0.54
N GLU A 277 29.82 8.04 -0.65
CA GLU A 277 30.85 9.06 -0.79
C GLU A 277 30.29 10.45 -0.48
N LYS A 278 31.17 11.39 -0.14
CA LYS A 278 30.78 12.76 0.26
C LYS A 278 29.81 13.43 -0.72
N GLU A 279 30.06 13.33 -2.02
CA GLU A 279 29.22 13.94 -3.05
C GLU A 279 27.82 13.29 -3.09
N GLU A 280 27.76 11.97 -2.94
CA GLU A 280 26.52 11.20 -2.95
C GLU A 280 25.66 11.49 -1.72
N ARG A 281 26.28 11.63 -0.53
CA ARG A 281 25.56 12.04 0.70
C ARG A 281 24.82 13.35 0.50
N LEU A 282 25.47 14.32 -0.14
CA LEU A 282 24.87 15.62 -0.45
C LEU A 282 23.77 15.49 -1.50
N ILE A 283 23.96 14.68 -2.55
CA ILE A 283 22.94 14.45 -3.57
C ILE A 283 21.69 13.84 -2.94
N VAL A 284 21.82 12.72 -2.21
CA VAL A 284 20.70 12.04 -1.54
C VAL A 284 19.96 13.01 -0.61
N ALA A 285 20.68 13.71 0.27
CA ALA A 285 20.06 14.64 1.20
C ALA A 285 19.32 15.78 0.49
N ASN A 286 19.91 16.38 -0.55
CA ASN A 286 19.28 17.48 -1.29
C ASN A 286 18.06 17.01 -2.07
N VAL A 287 18.11 15.85 -2.72
CA VAL A 287 16.97 15.27 -3.46
C VAL A 287 15.79 15.02 -2.50
N LEU A 288 16.04 14.40 -1.34
CA LEU A 288 15.00 14.19 -0.32
C LEU A 288 14.43 15.51 0.22
N PHE A 289 15.28 16.52 0.40
CA PHE A 289 14.88 17.82 0.89
C PHE A 289 14.01 18.57 -0.12
N GLN A 290 14.38 18.56 -1.40
CA GLN A 290 13.62 19.16 -2.50
C GLN A 290 12.27 18.47 -2.69
N ALA A 291 12.22 17.13 -2.59
CA ALA A 291 10.97 16.36 -2.61
C ALA A 291 10.10 16.56 -1.35
N GLY A 292 10.55 17.37 -0.39
CA GLY A 292 9.84 17.65 0.85
C GLY A 292 9.69 16.42 1.76
N LEU A 293 10.58 15.43 1.62
CA LEU A 293 10.59 14.22 2.45
C LEU A 293 11.29 14.41 3.77
N VAL A 294 12.25 15.34 3.82
CA VAL A 294 12.99 15.66 5.03
C VAL A 294 12.91 17.15 5.39
N VAL A 295 13.01 17.42 6.69
CA VAL A 295 13.37 18.73 7.23
C VAL A 295 14.86 18.75 7.53
N ALA A 296 15.47 19.92 7.44
CA ALA A 296 16.87 20.14 7.77
C ALA A 296 17.00 21.17 8.88
N LYS A 297 18.04 21.04 9.71
CA LYS A 297 18.48 22.06 10.66
C LYS A 297 20.00 22.12 10.73
N HIS A 298 20.51 23.28 11.13
CA HIS A 298 21.90 23.40 11.55
C HIS A 298 22.11 22.67 12.88
N GLY A 299 23.29 22.05 13.03
CA GLY A 299 23.75 21.44 14.28
C GLY A 299 24.09 22.47 15.34
#